data_AF-A0A3C0BWQ1-F1
#
_entry.id   AF-A0A3C0BWQ1-F1
#
_cell.length_a   1.000
_cell.length_b   1.000
_cell.length_c   1.000
_cell.angle_alpha   90.00
_cell.angle_beta   90.00
_cell.angle_gamma   90.00
#
_symmetry.space_group_name_H-M   'P 1'
#
loop_
_entity.id
_entity.type
_entity.pdbx_description
1 polymer ?
#
loop_
_entity_poly.entity_id
_entity_poly.type
_entity_poly.pdbx_seq_one_letter_code
_entity_poly.pdbx_strand_id
1 'polypeptide(L)'
;MTKTGSPSKEGRQVSNRDSFLPPIDDGAADHLKPGLKLPAIALPATDGTEICLAEIPDVSVVIIYPWTGRPGVANPPDWDVIPGAHGSTPELEGFRNWAPDFAQWEVRLFGLSGQTTEHQRELVERLWLPFPVLSDADRHFAQALGLPSFATGGVHYLKQLTLIILGGYIKGVIYPVYRPAEHAFELLGRFELRD
;
A
#
# COMPACT_ATOMS: atom_id res chain seq x y z
N MET A 1 30.27 53.33 -10.58
CA MET A 1 30.78 51.98 -10.23
C MET A 1 29.66 51.24 -9.53
N THR A 2 29.13 50.25 -10.22
CA THR A 2 28.06 49.35 -9.81
C THR A 2 28.53 48.44 -8.68
N LYS A 3 27.76 48.35 -7.59
CA LYS A 3 27.78 47.19 -6.69
C LYS A 3 26.34 46.74 -6.44
N THR A 4 26.01 45.67 -7.14
CA THR A 4 24.95 44.71 -6.90
C THR A 4 25.07 44.13 -5.49
N GLY A 5 24.00 44.23 -4.70
CA GLY A 5 23.80 43.47 -3.47
C GLY A 5 22.51 42.66 -3.62
N SER A 6 22.64 41.36 -3.83
CA SER A 6 21.53 40.42 -3.97
C SER A 6 20.69 40.33 -2.69
N PRO A 7 19.37 40.14 -2.78
CA PRO A 7 18.55 39.89 -1.61
C PRO A 7 18.83 38.48 -1.05
N SER A 8 19.02 38.43 0.26
CA SER A 8 19.14 37.25 1.09
C SER A 8 17.99 36.29 0.81
N LYS A 9 18.28 35.08 0.31
CA LYS A 9 17.30 34.00 0.29
C LYS A 9 17.15 33.49 1.73
N GLU A 10 16.07 33.91 2.38
CA GLU A 10 15.56 33.25 3.58
C GLU A 10 15.52 31.75 3.33
N GLY A 11 16.25 31.01 4.16
CA GLY A 11 16.21 29.57 4.18
C GLY A 11 14.78 29.15 4.44
N ARG A 12 14.17 28.52 3.44
CA ARG A 12 12.89 27.83 3.62
C ARG A 12 13.16 26.74 4.64
N GLN A 13 12.71 27.00 5.87
CA GLN A 13 12.78 26.09 7.00
C GLN A 13 12.04 24.82 6.57
N VAL A 14 12.80 23.79 6.22
CA VAL A 14 12.25 22.45 5.98
C VAL A 14 11.73 22.01 7.33
N SER A 15 10.42 22.06 7.52
CA SER A 15 9.76 21.57 8.72
C SER A 15 10.19 20.12 8.89
N ASN A 16 10.79 19.83 10.03
CA ASN A 16 11.20 18.51 10.49
C ASN A 16 10.04 17.54 10.23
N ARG A 17 10.12 16.72 9.16
CA ARG A 17 9.10 15.71 8.88
C ARG A 17 9.26 14.66 9.96
N ASP A 18 8.20 14.43 10.73
CA ASP A 18 8.10 13.39 11.76
C ASP A 18 8.80 12.13 11.26
N SER A 19 9.98 11.83 11.82
CA SER A 19 10.77 10.67 11.40
C SER A 19 10.16 9.44 12.03
N PHE A 20 9.08 8.94 11.45
CA PHE A 20 8.49 7.65 11.81
C PHE A 20 9.51 6.53 11.61
N LEU A 21 9.37 5.48 12.41
CA LEU A 21 10.31 4.35 12.34
C LEU A 21 10.17 3.62 11.00
N PRO A 22 11.27 3.44 10.23
CA PRO A 22 11.23 2.72 8.98
C PRO A 22 10.86 1.25 9.24
N PRO A 23 10.24 0.56 8.26
CA PRO A 23 9.93 -0.84 8.43
C PRO A 23 11.21 -1.68 8.57
N ILE A 24 11.08 -2.79 9.29
CA ILE A 24 12.17 -3.76 9.50
C ILE A 24 11.84 -5.00 8.68
N ASP A 25 12.84 -5.50 7.95
CA ASP A 25 12.76 -6.83 7.36
C ASP A 25 12.98 -7.88 8.46
N ASP A 26 11.90 -8.56 8.82
CA ASP A 26 11.87 -9.61 9.83
C ASP A 26 11.68 -11.01 9.21
N GLY A 27 11.74 -11.13 7.88
CA GLY A 27 11.52 -12.39 7.16
C GLY A 27 10.09 -12.93 7.22
N ALA A 28 9.11 -12.17 7.75
CA ALA A 28 7.74 -12.66 7.93
C ALA A 28 7.00 -12.99 6.62
N ALA A 29 7.52 -12.52 5.48
CA ALA A 29 6.97 -12.79 4.15
C ALA A 29 7.77 -13.84 3.36
N ASP A 30 8.80 -14.47 3.93
CA ASP A 30 9.72 -15.38 3.21
C ASP A 30 9.02 -16.59 2.59
N HIS A 31 7.86 -17.00 3.11
CA HIS A 31 7.05 -18.09 2.58
C HIS A 31 6.22 -17.68 1.36
N LEU A 32 5.99 -16.39 1.13
CA LEU A 32 5.21 -15.84 0.01
C LEU A 32 6.05 -15.83 -1.27
N LYS A 33 6.40 -17.03 -1.77
CA LYS A 33 7.31 -17.17 -2.91
C LYS A 33 6.57 -17.16 -4.26
N PRO A 34 7.24 -16.75 -5.35
CA PRO A 34 6.69 -16.91 -6.70
C PRO A 34 6.25 -18.35 -6.97
N GLY A 35 5.06 -18.51 -7.54
CA GLY A 35 4.40 -19.81 -7.78
C GLY A 35 3.46 -20.25 -6.67
N LEU A 36 3.41 -19.56 -5.52
CA LEU A 36 2.41 -19.82 -4.49
C LEU A 36 1.01 -19.45 -5.01
N LYS A 37 0.06 -20.38 -4.91
CA LYS A 37 -1.33 -20.19 -5.33
C LYS A 37 -2.10 -19.39 -4.29
N LEU A 38 -2.89 -18.42 -4.73
CA LEU A 38 -3.77 -17.65 -3.85
C LEU A 38 -4.98 -18.49 -3.39
N PRO A 39 -5.49 -18.25 -2.18
CA PRO A 39 -6.77 -18.80 -1.74
C PRO A 39 -7.91 -18.20 -2.57
N ALA A 40 -8.89 -19.01 -2.93
CA ALA A 40 -10.11 -18.56 -3.59
C ALA A 40 -11.07 -17.96 -2.56
N ILE A 41 -10.82 -16.70 -2.18
CA ILE A 41 -11.60 -15.94 -1.21
C ILE A 41 -12.10 -14.67 -1.92
N ALA A 42 -13.41 -14.49 -1.91
CA ALA A 42 -14.04 -13.25 -2.35
C ALA A 42 -13.93 -12.19 -1.27
N LEU A 43 -13.45 -11.00 -1.64
CA LEU A 43 -13.30 -9.86 -0.75
C LEU A 43 -14.22 -8.72 -1.19
N PRO A 44 -15.02 -8.12 -0.29
CA PRO A 44 -15.85 -6.99 -0.64
C PRO A 44 -14.99 -5.76 -0.95
N ALA A 45 -15.31 -5.10 -2.06
CA ALA A 45 -14.59 -3.95 -2.59
C ALA A 45 -15.35 -2.63 -2.40
N THR A 46 -14.62 -1.51 -2.40
CA THR A 46 -15.19 -0.17 -2.24
C THR A 46 -16.13 0.26 -3.37
N ASP A 47 -16.02 -0.34 -4.55
CA ASP A 47 -16.90 -0.10 -5.71
C ASP A 47 -18.22 -0.91 -5.65
N GLY A 48 -18.44 -1.66 -4.57
CA GLY A 48 -19.63 -2.49 -4.37
C GLY A 48 -19.54 -3.89 -4.97
N THR A 49 -18.42 -4.25 -5.58
CA THR A 49 -18.18 -5.60 -6.10
C THR A 49 -17.60 -6.54 -5.04
N GLU A 50 -17.55 -7.83 -5.35
CA GLU A 50 -16.75 -8.81 -4.63
C GLU A 50 -15.64 -9.33 -5.56
N ILE A 51 -14.40 -9.29 -5.09
CA ILE A 51 -13.22 -9.63 -5.89
C ILE A 51 -12.54 -10.87 -5.31
N CYS A 52 -12.41 -11.91 -6.14
CA CYS A 52 -11.58 -13.07 -5.86
C CYS A 52 -10.25 -12.93 -6.61
N LEU A 53 -9.18 -12.54 -5.90
CA LEU A 53 -7.86 -12.33 -6.50
C LEU A 53 -7.27 -13.61 -7.16
N ALA A 54 -7.71 -14.80 -6.73
CA ALA A 54 -7.28 -16.07 -7.30
C ALA A 54 -7.90 -16.36 -8.68
N GLU A 55 -8.97 -15.64 -9.06
CA GLU A 55 -9.73 -15.86 -10.29
C GLU A 55 -9.40 -14.83 -11.38
N ILE A 56 -8.61 -13.81 -11.05
CA ILE A 56 -8.17 -12.81 -12.04
C ILE A 56 -7.09 -13.42 -12.94
N PRO A 57 -7.33 -13.52 -14.26
CA PRO A 57 -6.34 -14.08 -15.19
C PRO A 57 -5.16 -13.14 -15.43
N ASP A 58 -5.43 -11.82 -15.40
CA ASP A 58 -4.48 -10.75 -15.72
C ASP A 58 -3.48 -10.50 -14.59
N VAL A 59 -2.49 -9.64 -14.86
CA VAL A 59 -1.58 -9.17 -13.82
C VAL A 59 -2.33 -8.25 -12.86
N SER A 60 -2.14 -8.48 -11.57
CA SER A 60 -2.65 -7.60 -10.51
C SER A 60 -1.54 -7.21 -9.55
N VAL A 61 -1.53 -5.94 -9.14
CA VAL A 61 -0.73 -5.43 -8.02
C VAL A 61 -1.66 -5.13 -6.86
N VAL A 62 -1.40 -5.75 -5.71
CA VAL A 62 -2.21 -5.60 -4.50
C VAL A 62 -1.37 -4.92 -3.43
N ILE A 63 -1.71 -3.67 -3.14
CA ILE A 63 -1.10 -2.84 -2.11
C ILE A 63 -1.74 -3.18 -0.76
N ILE A 64 -1.03 -3.94 0.07
CA ILE A 64 -1.49 -4.36 1.40
C ILE A 64 -0.89 -3.43 2.44
N TYR A 65 -1.72 -2.84 3.29
CA TYR A 65 -1.30 -1.81 4.22
C TYR A 65 -1.95 -1.95 5.60
N PRO A 66 -1.31 -1.44 6.67
CA PRO A 66 -1.81 -1.58 8.03
C PRO A 66 -3.13 -0.85 8.26
N TRP A 67 -3.16 0.45 7.97
CA TRP A 67 -4.29 1.29 8.29
C TRP A 67 -4.20 2.64 7.60
N THR A 68 -5.37 3.21 7.27
CA THR A 68 -5.53 4.60 6.88
C THR A 68 -6.43 5.32 7.86
N GLY A 69 -5.94 6.47 8.32
CA GLY A 69 -6.70 7.36 9.19
C GLY A 69 -7.67 8.23 8.44
N ARG A 70 -8.53 8.89 9.22
CA ARG A 70 -9.42 9.95 8.74
C ARG A 70 -8.95 11.29 9.30
N PRO A 71 -9.14 12.39 8.55
CA PRO A 71 -8.84 13.72 9.07
C PRO A 71 -9.50 13.99 10.42
N GLY A 72 -8.72 14.49 11.39
CA GLY A 72 -9.21 14.82 12.74
C GLY A 72 -9.45 13.62 13.67
N VAL A 73 -9.16 12.39 13.23
CA VAL A 73 -9.22 11.19 14.08
C VAL A 73 -7.81 10.80 14.51
N ALA A 74 -7.64 10.48 15.80
CA ALA A 74 -6.37 10.04 16.34
C ALA A 74 -5.90 8.72 15.68
N ASN A 75 -4.58 8.55 15.60
CA ASN A 75 -3.98 7.27 15.22
C ASN A 75 -4.34 6.18 16.25
N PRO A 76 -4.23 4.90 15.87
CA PRO A 76 -4.28 3.81 16.84
C PRO A 76 -3.23 4.00 17.95
N PRO A 77 -3.40 3.33 19.11
CA PRO A 77 -2.41 3.38 20.18
C PRO A 77 -1.00 3.01 19.70
N ASP A 78 0.02 3.66 20.24
CA ASP A 78 1.44 3.39 19.99
C ASP A 78 1.89 3.48 18.51
N TRP A 79 1.08 4.03 17.61
CA TRP A 79 1.34 4.01 16.16
C TRP A 79 2.70 4.60 15.77
N ASP A 80 3.07 5.73 16.38
CA ASP A 80 4.30 6.47 16.06
C ASP A 80 5.58 5.70 16.43
N VAL A 81 5.48 4.69 17.30
CA VAL A 81 6.63 3.87 17.75
C VAL A 81 6.64 2.48 17.14
N ILE A 82 5.75 2.17 16.19
CA ILE A 82 5.71 0.89 15.48
C ILE A 82 6.43 1.04 14.13
N PRO A 83 7.54 0.32 13.90
CA PRO A 83 8.24 0.29 12.61
C PRO A 83 7.32 -0.05 11.44
N GLY A 84 7.26 0.83 10.44
CA GLY A 84 6.44 0.63 9.24
C GLY A 84 4.92 0.79 9.42
N ALA A 85 4.45 1.34 10.55
CA ALA A 85 3.03 1.62 10.74
C ALA A 85 2.54 2.82 9.91
N HIS A 86 3.43 3.76 9.59
CA HIS A 86 3.14 4.92 8.74
C HIS A 86 3.47 4.62 7.28
N GLY A 87 2.79 5.33 6.37
CA GLY A 87 3.09 5.28 4.93
C GLY A 87 1.95 4.80 4.04
N SER A 88 0.84 4.31 4.61
CA SER A 88 -0.28 3.78 3.80
C SER A 88 -0.91 4.82 2.88
N THR A 89 -1.21 6.02 3.39
CA THR A 89 -1.74 7.13 2.56
C THR A 89 -0.78 7.53 1.44
N PRO A 90 0.50 7.90 1.70
CA PRO A 90 1.39 8.30 0.62
C PRO A 90 1.68 7.18 -0.38
N GLU A 91 1.63 5.90 0.01
CA GLU A 91 1.73 4.78 -0.93
C GLU A 91 0.55 4.73 -1.89
N LEU A 92 -0.68 4.76 -1.36
CA LEU A 92 -1.89 4.73 -2.18
C LEU A 92 -1.97 5.97 -3.09
N GLU A 93 -1.52 7.13 -2.63
CA GLU A 93 -1.38 8.34 -3.46
C GLU A 93 -0.33 8.15 -4.56
N GLY A 94 0.80 7.51 -4.27
CA GLY A 94 1.79 7.12 -5.25
C GLY A 94 1.18 6.25 -6.35
N PHE A 95 0.50 5.17 -5.97
CA PHE A 95 -0.18 4.28 -6.93
C PHE A 95 -1.29 4.99 -7.71
N ARG A 96 -2.05 5.89 -7.09
CA ARG A 96 -3.02 6.74 -7.80
C ARG A 96 -2.34 7.55 -8.89
N ASN A 97 -1.23 8.22 -8.55
CA ASN A 97 -0.56 9.13 -9.47
C ASN A 97 0.04 8.40 -10.70
N TRP A 98 0.45 7.13 -10.52
CA TRP A 98 1.02 6.27 -11.57
C TRP A 98 0.02 5.27 -12.18
N ALA A 99 -1.25 5.30 -11.77
CA ALA A 99 -2.27 4.37 -12.26
C ALA A 99 -2.43 4.37 -13.80
N PRO A 100 -2.33 5.52 -14.51
CA PRO A 100 -2.38 5.53 -15.98
C PRO A 100 -1.27 4.71 -16.63
N ASP A 101 -0.07 4.69 -16.05
CA ASP A 101 1.07 3.93 -16.57
C ASP A 101 0.88 2.44 -16.33
N PHE A 102 0.43 2.02 -15.13
CA PHE A 102 0.05 0.62 -14.89
C PHE A 102 -1.04 0.13 -15.85
N ALA A 103 -2.01 0.98 -16.20
CA ALA A 103 -3.06 0.65 -17.15
C ALA A 103 -2.53 0.42 -18.57
N GLN A 104 -1.45 1.09 -19.00
CA GLN A 104 -0.81 0.83 -20.30
C GLN A 104 -0.23 -0.59 -20.39
N TRP A 105 0.13 -1.17 -19.25
CA TRP A 105 0.62 -2.55 -19.12
C TRP A 105 -0.49 -3.56 -18.80
N GLU A 106 -1.75 -3.16 -18.86
CA GLU A 106 -2.92 -3.98 -18.49
C GLU A 106 -2.84 -4.53 -17.05
N VAL A 107 -2.13 -3.81 -16.16
CA VAL A 107 -1.99 -4.18 -14.75
C VAL A 107 -3.16 -3.62 -13.95
N ARG A 108 -3.87 -4.52 -13.26
CA ARG A 108 -4.92 -4.14 -12.33
C ARG A 108 -4.32 -3.72 -10.98
N LEU A 109 -4.81 -2.63 -10.41
CA LEU A 109 -4.41 -2.17 -9.08
C LEU A 109 -5.51 -2.47 -8.07
N PHE A 110 -5.12 -2.85 -6.85
CA PHE A 110 -6.02 -3.03 -5.71
C PHE A 110 -5.35 -2.54 -4.44
N GLY A 111 -6.06 -1.78 -3.59
CA GLY A 111 -5.67 -1.65 -2.19
C GLY A 111 -6.23 -2.82 -1.37
N LEU A 112 -5.62 -3.17 -0.23
CA LEU A 112 -6.17 -4.16 0.71
C LEU A 112 -5.76 -3.83 2.14
N SER A 113 -6.71 -3.87 3.06
CA SER A 113 -6.43 -3.81 4.51
C SER A 113 -7.46 -4.60 5.33
N GLY A 114 -7.20 -4.71 6.63
CA GLY A 114 -8.16 -5.25 7.60
C GLY A 114 -9.29 -4.27 7.97
N GLN A 115 -9.37 -3.09 7.35
CA GLN A 115 -10.42 -2.11 7.63
C GLN A 115 -11.70 -2.48 6.87
N THR A 116 -12.86 -2.11 7.42
CA THR A 116 -14.16 -2.37 6.78
C THR A 116 -14.29 -1.64 5.45
N THR A 117 -15.08 -2.19 4.51
CA THR A 117 -15.36 -1.52 3.22
C THR A 117 -15.90 -0.10 3.42
N GLU A 118 -16.78 0.12 4.40
CA GLU A 118 -17.31 1.46 4.70
C GLU A 118 -16.23 2.44 5.16
N HIS A 119 -15.24 1.99 5.93
CA HIS A 119 -14.10 2.84 6.26
C HIS A 119 -13.27 3.18 5.04
N GLN A 120 -13.02 2.18 4.19
CA GLN A 120 -12.18 2.34 3.01
C GLN A 120 -12.85 3.16 1.89
N ARG A 121 -14.19 3.25 1.84
CA ARG A 121 -14.89 4.13 0.89
C ARG A 121 -14.54 5.61 1.10
N GLU A 122 -14.50 6.05 2.36
CA GLU A 122 -14.09 7.43 2.68
C GLU A 122 -12.68 7.73 2.14
N LEU A 123 -11.75 6.78 2.30
CA LEU A 123 -10.39 6.90 1.80
C LEU A 123 -10.36 7.03 0.26
N VAL A 124 -11.09 6.15 -0.43
CA VAL A 124 -11.16 6.14 -1.91
C VAL A 124 -11.71 7.46 -2.44
N GLU A 125 -12.79 7.97 -1.83
CA GLU A 125 -13.41 9.24 -2.20
C GLU A 125 -12.49 10.43 -1.90
N ARG A 126 -11.91 10.49 -0.70
CA ARG A 126 -11.02 11.59 -0.29
C ARG A 126 -9.76 11.66 -1.15
N LEU A 127 -9.19 10.51 -1.50
CA LEU A 127 -7.95 10.43 -2.28
C LEU A 127 -8.19 10.33 -3.78
N TRP A 128 -9.43 10.19 -4.25
CA TRP A 128 -9.75 9.97 -5.67
C TRP A 128 -9.00 8.76 -6.24
N LEU A 129 -9.00 7.63 -5.52
CA LEU A 129 -8.30 6.43 -5.98
C LEU A 129 -9.01 5.85 -7.23
N PRO A 130 -8.31 5.63 -8.35
CA PRO A 130 -8.89 5.09 -9.58
C PRO A 130 -9.01 3.57 -9.57
N PHE A 131 -8.80 2.95 -8.42
CA PHE A 131 -8.84 1.50 -8.22
C PHE A 131 -9.58 1.15 -6.92
N PRO A 132 -10.22 -0.04 -6.86
CA PRO A 132 -10.93 -0.46 -5.68
C PRO A 132 -9.98 -0.85 -4.54
N VAL A 133 -10.49 -0.71 -3.31
CA VAL A 133 -9.82 -1.17 -2.10
C VAL A 133 -10.64 -2.31 -1.51
N LEU A 134 -9.97 -3.43 -1.24
CA LEU A 134 -10.54 -4.67 -0.75
C LEU A 134 -10.52 -4.69 0.79
N SER A 135 -11.61 -5.17 1.38
CA SER A 135 -11.70 -5.34 2.83
C SER A 135 -11.48 -6.80 3.21
N ASP A 136 -10.45 -7.05 4.02
CA ASP A 136 -10.23 -8.33 4.70
C ASP A 136 -10.51 -8.18 6.20
N ALA A 137 -11.64 -7.54 6.55
CA ALA A 137 -12.01 -7.27 7.95
C ALA A 137 -12.14 -8.54 8.80
N ASP A 138 -12.59 -9.64 8.19
CA ASP A 138 -12.68 -10.96 8.83
C ASP A 138 -11.34 -11.73 8.81
N ARG A 139 -10.30 -11.15 8.18
CA ARG A 139 -8.94 -11.68 8.09
C ARG A 139 -8.82 -13.04 7.40
N HIS A 140 -9.79 -13.47 6.61
CA HIS A 140 -9.76 -14.77 5.95
C HIS A 140 -8.62 -14.86 4.94
N PHE A 141 -8.41 -13.81 4.14
CA PHE A 141 -7.35 -13.79 3.14
C PHE A 141 -5.98 -13.72 3.79
N ALA A 142 -5.81 -12.83 4.76
CA ALA A 142 -4.57 -12.67 5.51
C ALA A 142 -4.17 -13.94 6.26
N GLN A 143 -5.12 -14.62 6.91
CA GLN A 143 -4.83 -15.87 7.62
C GLN A 143 -4.48 -17.00 6.66
N ALA A 144 -5.21 -17.14 5.55
CA ALA A 144 -4.98 -18.20 4.57
C ALA A 144 -3.59 -18.10 3.92
N LEU A 145 -3.09 -16.88 3.69
CA LEU A 145 -1.74 -16.66 3.17
C LEU A 145 -0.66 -16.51 4.25
N GLY A 146 -1.02 -16.43 5.53
CA GLY A 146 -0.10 -16.10 6.61
C GLY A 146 0.56 -14.73 6.39
N LEU A 147 -0.23 -13.71 6.03
CA LEU A 147 0.30 -12.37 5.81
C LEU A 147 0.92 -11.79 7.11
N PRO A 148 2.09 -11.13 7.01
CA PRO A 148 2.71 -10.45 8.14
C PRO A 148 1.75 -9.46 8.81
N SER A 149 1.75 -9.42 10.14
CA SER A 149 0.90 -8.53 10.93
C SER A 149 1.57 -8.09 12.23
N PHE A 150 1.01 -7.06 12.86
CA PHE A 150 1.33 -6.63 14.23
C PHE A 150 0.04 -6.29 14.98
N ALA A 151 0.13 -6.06 16.29
CA ALA A 151 -1.02 -5.70 17.09
C ALA A 151 -0.74 -4.47 17.96
N THR A 152 -1.73 -3.60 18.08
CA THR A 152 -1.75 -2.49 19.04
C THR A 152 -3.20 -2.14 19.36
N GLY A 153 -3.46 -1.60 20.55
CA GLY A 153 -4.83 -1.23 20.97
C GLY A 153 -5.84 -2.39 20.93
N GLY A 154 -5.39 -3.64 21.03
CA GLY A 154 -6.24 -4.83 20.92
C GLY A 154 -6.68 -5.19 19.50
N VAL A 155 -6.14 -4.54 18.47
CA VAL A 155 -6.46 -4.77 17.06
C VAL A 155 -5.23 -5.31 16.33
N HIS A 156 -5.45 -6.22 15.38
CA HIS A 156 -4.42 -6.73 14.48
C HIS A 156 -4.41 -5.94 13.16
N TYR A 157 -3.23 -5.50 12.75
CA TYR A 157 -2.98 -4.76 11.51
C TYR A 157 -2.05 -5.56 10.61
N LEU A 158 -2.29 -5.53 9.30
CA LEU A 158 -1.36 -6.13 8.33
C LEU A 158 -0.09 -5.28 8.26
N LYS A 159 1.08 -5.88 8.06
CA LYS A 159 2.26 -5.08 7.71
C LYS A 159 2.20 -4.69 6.24
N GLN A 160 2.83 -3.57 5.92
CA GLN A 160 2.87 -3.05 4.57
C GLN A 160 3.67 -3.99 3.66
N LEU A 161 3.02 -4.50 2.63
CA LEU A 161 3.60 -5.40 1.63
C LEU A 161 2.87 -5.23 0.30
N THR A 162 3.48 -5.62 -0.80
CA THR A 162 2.79 -5.63 -2.10
C THR A 162 2.97 -6.96 -2.80
N LEU A 163 1.85 -7.51 -3.28
CA LEU A 163 1.83 -8.74 -4.08
C LEU A 163 1.68 -8.37 -5.55
N ILE A 164 2.48 -9.01 -6.41
CA ILE A 164 2.28 -9.06 -7.85
C ILE A 164 1.72 -10.45 -8.15
N ILE A 165 0.54 -10.51 -8.75
CA ILE A 165 -0.21 -11.75 -9.01
C ILE A 165 -0.41 -11.88 -10.52
N LEU A 166 -0.35 -13.10 -11.04
CA LEU A 166 -0.76 -13.43 -12.41
C LEU A 166 -1.49 -14.76 -12.40
N GLY A 167 -2.72 -14.80 -12.92
CA GLY A 167 -3.54 -16.01 -13.00
C GLY A 167 -3.78 -16.68 -11.65
N GLY A 168 -3.93 -15.89 -10.58
CA GLY A 168 -4.11 -16.40 -9.21
C GLY A 168 -2.86 -16.98 -8.53
N TYR A 169 -1.66 -16.72 -9.06
CA TYR A 169 -0.39 -17.10 -8.44
C TYR A 169 0.48 -15.88 -8.14
N ILE A 170 1.16 -15.89 -6.99
CA ILE A 170 2.18 -14.90 -6.68
C ILE A 170 3.29 -14.97 -7.73
N LYS A 171 3.67 -13.83 -8.28
CA LYS A 171 4.82 -13.63 -9.18
C LYS A 171 5.92 -12.79 -8.55
N GLY A 172 5.58 -11.94 -7.60
CA GLY A 172 6.52 -11.13 -6.86
C GLY A 172 5.93 -10.65 -5.56
N VAL A 173 6.81 -10.41 -4.58
CA VAL A 173 6.47 -9.84 -3.28
C VAL A 173 7.46 -8.73 -3.00
N ILE A 174 6.95 -7.60 -2.54
CA ILE A 174 7.75 -6.51 -2.00
C ILE A 174 7.42 -6.45 -0.51
N TYR A 175 8.39 -6.86 0.30
CA TYR A 175 8.33 -6.77 1.75
C TYR A 175 9.75 -6.63 2.31
N PRO A 176 9.99 -5.68 3.23
CA PRO A 176 9.10 -4.57 3.55
C PRO A 176 9.08 -3.50 2.44
N VAL A 177 8.10 -2.60 2.47
CA VAL A 177 8.06 -1.40 1.60
C VAL A 177 8.80 -0.26 2.29
N TYR A 178 10.07 -0.02 1.93
CA TYR A 178 10.91 1.00 2.58
C TYR A 178 10.56 2.45 2.24
N ARG A 179 10.02 2.67 1.03
CA ARG A 179 9.74 4.00 0.49
C ARG A 179 8.31 4.07 -0.05
N PRO A 180 7.31 4.18 0.85
CA PRO A 180 5.91 4.08 0.47
C PRO A 180 5.51 5.08 -0.62
N ALA A 181 5.96 6.34 -0.53
CA ALA A 181 5.63 7.38 -1.52
C ALA A 181 6.21 7.13 -2.92
N GLU A 182 7.41 6.54 -3.00
CA GLU A 182 8.12 6.24 -4.24
C GLU A 182 7.79 4.83 -4.79
N HIS A 183 7.10 3.99 -4.01
CA HIS A 183 6.96 2.57 -4.28
C HIS A 183 6.33 2.27 -5.64
N ALA A 184 5.26 2.98 -6.01
CA ALA A 184 4.59 2.79 -7.30
C ALA A 184 5.54 2.98 -8.50
N PHE A 185 6.38 4.01 -8.45
CA PHE A 185 7.36 4.30 -9.49
C PHE A 185 8.46 3.22 -9.56
N GLU A 186 8.97 2.79 -8.40
CA GLU A 186 9.96 1.70 -8.33
C GLU A 186 9.42 0.39 -8.89
N LEU A 187 8.15 0.12 -8.64
CA LEU A 187 7.48 -1.08 -9.13
C LEU A 187 7.21 -0.99 -10.64
N LEU A 188 6.78 0.17 -11.15
CA LEU A 188 6.55 0.40 -12.57
C LEU A 188 7.80 0.11 -13.41
N GLY A 189 8.98 0.55 -12.94
CA GLY A 189 10.25 0.27 -13.62
C GLY A 189 10.57 -1.24 -13.76
N ARG A 190 9.88 -2.14 -13.04
CA ARG A 190 10.01 -3.60 -13.24
C ARG A 190 9.18 -4.14 -14.40
N PHE A 191 8.15 -3.42 -14.83
CA PHE A 191 7.34 -3.76 -16.00
C PHE A 191 8.03 -3.28 -17.28
N GLU A 192 8.63 -2.08 -17.24
CA GLU A 192 9.37 -1.51 -18.38
C GLU A 192 10.60 -2.32 -18.80
N LEU A 193 11.18 -3.12 -17.91
CA LEU A 193 12.36 -3.96 -18.19
C LEU A 193 12.01 -5.34 -18.78
N ARG A 194 10.74 -5.62 -19.08
CA ARG A 194 10.27 -6.91 -19.62
C ARG A 194 9.93 -6.89 -21.11
N ASP A 195 10.19 -5.77 -21.79
CA ASP A 195 10.25 -5.64 -23.26
C ASP A 195 11.64 -6.00 -23.81
#